data_AF-A0A938EDD6-F1
#
_entry.id   AF-A0A938EDD6-F1
#
_cell.length_a   1.000
_cell.length_b   1.000
_cell.length_c   1.000
_cell.angle_alpha   90.00
_cell.angle_beta   90.00
_cell.angle_gamma   90.00
#
_symmetry.space_group_name_H-M   'P 1'
#
loop_
_entity.id
_entity.type
_entity.pdbx_description
1 polymer ?
#
loop_
_entity_poly.entity_id
_entity_poly.type
_entity_poly.pdbx_seq_one_letter_code
_entity_poly.pdbx_strand_id
1 'polypeptide(L)'
;MANIKQQKKRIRVAERQRLENIRYRSSIKTAFRRVVEAVQSGDAEAVASAHATFVALIDRGAAKRALHPNTAARKKARVSRVIARGPQAEESKKRRVSKKAAPAQQAAPGAEAAADEPAADAVVEEAAEAPTGEPEAAADASADAPEAEAGDDADPADDES
;
A
#
# COMPACT_ATOMS: atom_id res chain seq x y z
N MET A 1 -20.83 32.37 -2.83
CA MET A 1 -22.28 32.17 -2.97
C MET A 1 -22.63 32.00 -4.44
N ALA A 2 -23.72 31.29 -4.75
CA ALA A 2 -24.31 31.22 -6.09
C ALA A 2 -25.60 32.03 -6.12
N ASN A 3 -25.69 33.03 -7.00
CA ASN A 3 -26.84 33.94 -7.04
C ASN A 3 -27.93 33.43 -8.00
N ILE A 4 -27.54 32.72 -9.07
CA ILE A 4 -28.47 32.18 -10.07
C ILE A 4 -29.09 30.85 -9.59
N LYS A 5 -30.41 30.68 -9.75
CA LYS A 5 -31.15 29.46 -9.36
C LYS A 5 -30.48 28.16 -9.85
N GLN A 6 -30.04 28.15 -11.11
CA GLN A 6 -29.32 27.02 -11.72
C GLN A 6 -27.98 26.71 -11.03
N GLN A 7 -27.20 27.73 -10.67
CA GLN A 7 -25.93 27.56 -9.97
C GLN A 7 -26.15 26.96 -8.57
N LYS A 8 -27.17 27.42 -7.82
CA LYS A 8 -27.56 26.85 -6.53
C LYS A 8 -27.87 25.34 -6.65
N LYS A 9 -28.61 24.93 -7.69
CA LYS A 9 -28.88 23.51 -7.98
C LYS A 9 -27.60 22.72 -8.32
N ARG A 10 -26.67 23.31 -9.10
CA ARG A 10 -25.39 22.66 -9.44
C ARG A 10 -24.49 22.45 -8.23
N ILE A 11 -24.45 23.39 -7.27
CA ILE A 11 -23.69 23.25 -6.02
C ILE A 11 -24.19 22.03 -5.22
N ARG A 12 -25.49 21.95 -4.92
CA ARG A 12 -26.06 20.81 -4.15
C ARG A 12 -25.76 19.45 -4.81
N VAL A 13 -25.86 19.37 -6.14
CA VAL A 13 -25.56 18.14 -6.90
C VAL A 13 -24.07 17.81 -6.82
N ALA A 14 -23.19 18.80 -6.97
CA ALA A 14 -21.74 18.62 -6.89
C ALA A 14 -21.29 18.20 -5.49
N GLU A 15 -21.91 18.74 -4.43
CA GLU A 15 -21.64 18.36 -3.04
C GLU A 15 -22.02 16.90 -2.77
N ARG A 16 -23.24 16.48 -3.15
CA ARG A 16 -23.67 15.08 -3.03
C ARG A 16 -22.74 14.13 -3.78
N GLN A 17 -22.44 14.43 -5.05
CA GLN A 17 -21.50 13.66 -5.86
C GLN A 17 -20.09 13.64 -5.27
N ARG A 18 -19.62 14.75 -4.68
CA ARG A 18 -18.33 14.83 -3.99
C ARG A 18 -18.28 13.88 -2.80
N LEU A 19 -19.31 13.85 -1.96
CA LEU A 19 -19.39 12.95 -0.79
C LEU A 19 -19.38 11.48 -1.22
N GLU A 20 -20.19 11.09 -2.20
CA GLU A 20 -20.20 9.74 -2.77
C GLU A 20 -18.83 9.35 -3.36
N ASN A 21 -18.23 10.24 -4.16
CA ASN A 21 -16.92 10.02 -4.77
C ASN A 21 -15.80 9.88 -3.73
N ILE A 22 -15.86 10.64 -2.63
CA ILE A 22 -14.92 10.52 -1.51
C ILE A 22 -15.09 9.16 -0.85
N ARG A 23 -16.32 8.73 -0.53
CA ARG A 23 -16.62 7.41 0.06
C ARG A 23 -16.05 6.27 -0.79
N TYR A 24 -16.32 6.23 -2.10
CA TYR A 24 -15.75 5.18 -2.96
C TYR A 24 -14.22 5.23 -3.04
N ARG A 25 -13.61 6.42 -3.13
CA ARG A 25 -12.15 6.57 -3.21
C ARG A 25 -11.44 6.15 -1.92
N SER A 26 -12.02 6.47 -0.75
CA SER A 26 -11.46 6.06 0.54
C SER A 26 -11.60 4.56 0.76
N SER A 27 -12.79 3.97 0.55
CA SER A 27 -13.00 2.52 0.67
C SER A 27 -12.07 1.72 -0.25
N ILE A 28 -11.87 2.14 -1.50
CA ILE A 28 -10.95 1.49 -2.43
C ILE A 28 -9.47 1.66 -2.01
N LYS A 29 -9.11 2.76 -1.34
CA LYS A 29 -7.76 2.95 -0.77
C LYS A 29 -7.55 2.03 0.44
N THR A 30 -8.57 1.85 1.29
CA THR A 30 -8.52 0.94 2.45
C THR A 30 -8.47 -0.53 2.01
N ALA A 31 -9.30 -0.94 1.04
CA ALA A 31 -9.26 -2.29 0.50
C ALA A 31 -7.90 -2.61 -0.17
N PHE A 32 -7.28 -1.63 -0.86
CA PHE A 32 -5.91 -1.79 -1.38
C PHE A 32 -4.89 -2.04 -0.27
N ARG A 33 -4.99 -1.35 0.87
CA ARG A 33 -4.09 -1.54 2.03
C ARG A 33 -4.23 -2.94 2.62
N ARG A 34 -5.46 -3.40 2.87
CA ARG A 34 -5.75 -4.75 3.35
C ARG A 34 -5.14 -5.86 2.49
N VAL A 35 -5.18 -5.72 1.15
CA VAL A 35 -4.52 -6.67 0.25
C VAL A 35 -2.99 -6.63 0.40
N VAL A 36 -2.38 -5.45 0.58
CA VAL A 36 -0.94 -5.34 0.81
C VAL A 36 -0.54 -5.97 2.16
N GLU A 37 -1.32 -5.70 3.21
CA GLU A 37 -1.13 -6.27 4.55
C GLU A 37 -1.23 -7.81 4.52
N ALA A 38 -2.23 -8.39 3.85
CA ALA A 38 -2.35 -9.84 3.68
C ALA A 38 -1.21 -10.46 2.85
N VAL A 39 -0.72 -9.77 1.82
CA VAL A 39 0.47 -10.22 1.06
C VAL A 39 1.75 -10.15 1.90
N GLN A 40 1.80 -9.30 2.92
CA GLN A 40 2.93 -9.21 3.86
C GLN A 40 2.87 -10.27 4.96
N SER A 41 1.67 -10.65 5.45
CA SER A 41 1.52 -11.75 6.42
C SER A 41 1.72 -13.13 5.79
N GLY A 42 1.54 -13.26 4.47
CA GLY A 42 1.81 -14.51 3.74
C GLY A 42 0.62 -15.48 3.67
N ASP A 43 -0.55 -15.08 4.15
CA ASP A 43 -1.78 -15.88 4.12
C ASP A 43 -2.45 -15.82 2.73
N ALA A 44 -2.48 -16.95 2.02
CA ALA A 44 -3.06 -17.07 0.68
C ALA A 44 -4.60 -16.89 0.66
N GLU A 45 -5.31 -17.32 1.70
CA GLU A 45 -6.77 -17.24 1.78
C GLU A 45 -7.24 -15.82 2.12
N ALA A 46 -6.53 -15.16 3.04
CA ALA A 46 -6.72 -13.73 3.31
C ALA A 46 -6.43 -12.87 2.07
N VAL A 47 -5.41 -13.20 1.28
CA VAL A 47 -5.12 -12.50 0.01
C VAL A 47 -6.24 -12.70 -1.01
N ALA A 48 -6.75 -13.93 -1.17
CA ALA A 48 -7.83 -14.22 -2.13
C ALA A 48 -9.13 -13.48 -1.78
N SER A 49 -9.55 -13.51 -0.52
CA SER A 49 -10.75 -12.82 -0.02
C SER A 49 -10.62 -11.29 -0.07
N ALA A 50 -9.47 -10.74 0.35
CA ALA A 50 -9.17 -9.31 0.22
C ALA A 50 -9.13 -8.85 -1.25
N HIS A 51 -8.62 -9.68 -2.16
CA HIS A 51 -8.62 -9.39 -3.60
C HIS A 51 -10.05 -9.36 -4.17
N ALA A 52 -10.89 -10.34 -3.85
CA ALA A 52 -12.27 -10.40 -4.31
C ALA A 52 -13.08 -9.17 -3.86
N THR A 53 -12.97 -8.78 -2.58
CA THR A 53 -13.65 -7.58 -2.05
C THR A 53 -13.12 -6.29 -2.70
N PHE A 54 -11.81 -6.19 -2.95
CA PHE A 54 -11.21 -5.05 -3.67
C PHE A 54 -11.72 -4.92 -5.10
N VAL A 55 -11.81 -6.02 -5.86
CA VAL A 55 -12.34 -6.03 -7.23
C VAL A 55 -13.81 -5.59 -7.23
N ALA A 56 -14.64 -6.16 -6.37
CA ALA A 56 -16.06 -5.81 -6.26
C ALA A 56 -16.28 -4.32 -5.91
N LEU A 57 -15.48 -3.75 -5.02
CA LEU A 57 -15.54 -2.31 -4.69
C LEU A 57 -15.11 -1.43 -5.86
N ILE A 58 -14.09 -1.83 -6.62
CA ILE A 58 -13.66 -1.09 -7.80
C ILE A 58 -14.73 -1.07 -8.88
N ASP A 59 -15.39 -2.20 -9.14
CA ASP A 59 -16.38 -2.28 -10.23
C ASP A 59 -17.65 -1.50 -9.88
N ARG A 60 -18.11 -1.54 -8.62
CA ARG A 60 -19.17 -0.63 -8.13
C ARG A 60 -18.77 0.84 -8.28
N GLY A 61 -17.52 1.19 -7.96
CA GLY A 61 -16.99 2.54 -8.10
C GLY A 61 -16.81 3.00 -9.56
N ALA A 62 -16.59 2.08 -10.49
CA ALA A 62 -16.52 2.35 -11.92
C ALA A 62 -17.92 2.53 -12.53
N ALA A 63 -18.86 1.65 -12.17
CA ALA A 63 -20.27 1.74 -12.60
C ALA A 63 -20.90 3.08 -12.19
N LYS A 64 -20.68 3.52 -10.94
CA LYS A 64 -21.14 4.83 -10.43
C LYS A 64 -20.28 6.02 -10.88
N ARG A 65 -19.34 5.84 -11.83
CA ARG A 65 -18.42 6.87 -12.36
C ARG A 65 -17.54 7.60 -11.32
N ALA A 66 -17.46 7.11 -10.09
CA ALA A 66 -16.56 7.63 -9.05
C ALA A 66 -15.08 7.42 -9.40
N LEU A 67 -14.81 6.39 -10.21
CA LEU A 67 -13.56 6.14 -10.92
C LEU A 67 -13.83 5.98 -12.42
N HIS A 68 -12.91 6.48 -13.25
CA HIS A 68 -12.90 6.17 -14.69
C HIS A 68 -12.57 4.68 -14.92
N PRO A 69 -13.16 3.98 -15.91
CA PRO A 69 -12.86 2.56 -16.20
C PRO A 69 -11.37 2.28 -16.37
N ASN A 70 -10.63 3.13 -17.10
CA ASN A 70 -9.17 3.00 -17.23
C ASN A 70 -8.44 3.11 -15.88
N THR A 71 -8.96 3.91 -14.93
CA THR A 71 -8.39 4.03 -13.57
C THR A 71 -8.71 2.80 -12.73
N ALA A 72 -9.90 2.20 -12.90
CA ALA A 72 -10.26 0.89 -12.32
C ALA A 72 -9.32 -0.22 -12.85
N ALA A 73 -9.16 -0.33 -14.17
CA ALA A 73 -8.26 -1.29 -14.80
C ALA A 73 -6.80 -1.14 -14.33
N ARG A 74 -6.25 0.08 -14.30
CA ARG A 74 -4.90 0.35 -13.75
C ARG A 74 -4.75 -0.08 -12.30
N LYS A 75 -5.80 0.07 -11.47
CA LYS A 75 -5.80 -0.35 -10.06
C LYS A 75 -5.84 -1.88 -9.92
N LYS A 76 -6.70 -2.59 -10.68
CA LYS A 76 -6.70 -4.07 -10.73
C LYS A 76 -5.32 -4.60 -11.12
N ALA A 77 -4.78 -4.15 -12.27
CA ALA A 77 -3.47 -4.54 -12.75
C ALA A 77 -2.30 -4.14 -11.83
N ARG A 78 -2.49 -3.18 -10.91
CA ARG A 78 -1.50 -2.88 -9.86
C ARG A 78 -1.54 -3.92 -8.74
N VAL A 79 -2.73 -4.32 -8.30
CA VAL A 79 -2.88 -5.34 -7.24
C VAL A 79 -2.40 -6.71 -7.72
N SER A 80 -2.75 -7.14 -8.93
CA SER A 80 -2.25 -8.39 -9.49
C SER A 80 -0.71 -8.45 -9.52
N ARG A 81 -0.05 -7.32 -9.82
CA ARG A 81 1.42 -7.19 -9.76
C ARG A 81 2.01 -7.15 -8.34
N VAL A 82 1.24 -6.75 -7.33
CA VAL A 82 1.66 -6.82 -5.93
C VAL A 82 1.59 -8.26 -5.45
N ILE A 83 0.46 -8.94 -5.69
CA ILE A 83 0.26 -10.35 -5.33
C ILE A 83 1.33 -11.22 -6.02
N ALA A 84 1.54 -11.07 -7.33
CA ALA A 84 2.54 -11.83 -8.08
C ALA A 84 4.00 -11.55 -7.68
N ARG A 85 4.30 -10.43 -7.00
CA ARG A 85 5.65 -10.12 -6.51
C ARG A 85 5.91 -10.64 -5.09
N GLY A 86 4.86 -10.79 -4.28
CA GLY A 86 4.94 -11.30 -2.91
C GLY A 86 5.86 -10.48 -1.97
N PRO A 87 6.21 -11.02 -0.80
CA PRO A 87 7.10 -10.38 0.18
C PRO A 87 8.54 -10.18 -0.35
N GLN A 88 8.93 -10.89 -1.41
CA GLN A 88 10.21 -10.75 -2.14
C GLN A 88 10.43 -9.32 -2.69
N ALA A 89 9.41 -8.45 -2.65
CA ALA A 89 9.48 -7.04 -3.00
C ALA A 89 10.46 -6.21 -2.15
N GLU A 90 10.62 -6.50 -0.85
CA GLU A 90 11.54 -5.76 0.02
C GLU A 90 13.00 -6.18 -0.23
N GLU A 91 13.27 -7.48 -0.36
CA GLU A 91 14.62 -7.96 -0.65
C GLU A 91 15.12 -7.46 -2.01
N SER A 92 14.24 -7.48 -3.03
CA SER A 92 14.54 -6.90 -4.34
C SER A 92 14.62 -5.35 -4.37
N LYS A 93 14.15 -4.63 -3.33
CA LYS A 93 14.48 -3.20 -3.15
C LYS A 93 15.88 -3.04 -2.55
N LYS A 94 16.21 -3.75 -1.47
CA LYS A 94 17.54 -3.70 -0.83
C LYS A 94 18.65 -3.95 -1.86
N ARG A 95 18.51 -5.02 -2.66
CA ARG A 95 19.43 -5.37 -3.77
C ARG A 95 19.57 -4.29 -4.85
N ARG A 96 18.58 -3.40 -5.03
CA ARG A 96 18.67 -2.27 -5.97
C ARG A 96 19.31 -1.03 -5.37
N VAL A 97 19.21 -0.84 -4.06
CA VAL A 97 19.91 0.23 -3.34
C VAL A 97 21.41 -0.09 -3.25
N SER A 98 21.78 -1.32 -2.87
CA SER A 98 23.19 -1.74 -2.85
C SER A 98 23.84 -1.69 -4.25
N LYS A 99 23.14 -2.14 -5.31
CA LYS A 99 23.65 -2.03 -6.68
C LYS A 99 23.81 -0.57 -7.17
N LYS A 100 23.12 0.40 -6.59
CA LYS A 100 23.30 1.84 -6.87
C LYS A 100 24.47 2.46 -6.08
N ALA A 101 24.89 1.83 -4.99
CA ALA A 101 26.00 2.28 -4.13
C ALA A 101 27.37 1.70 -4.53
N ALA A 102 27.42 0.73 -5.45
CA ALA A 102 28.67 0.16 -5.94
C ALA A 102 29.42 1.17 -6.84
N PRO A 103 30.66 1.59 -6.51
CA PRO A 103 31.46 2.45 -7.39
C PRO A 103 31.92 1.65 -8.62
N ALA A 104 31.93 2.31 -9.79
CA ALA A 104 32.41 1.72 -11.02
C ALA A 104 33.93 1.62 -11.02
N GLN A 105 34.47 0.49 -10.58
CA GLN A 105 35.86 0.09 -10.83
C GLN A 105 35.89 -1.04 -11.86
N GLN A 106 36.59 -0.76 -12.97
CA GLN A 106 37.25 -1.65 -13.95
C GLN A 106 36.96 -1.21 -15.40
N ALA A 107 37.84 -0.34 -15.89
CA ALA A 107 37.99 -0.05 -17.32
C ALA A 107 39.43 0.41 -17.60
N ALA A 108 40.37 -0.55 -17.66
CA ALA A 108 41.71 -0.36 -18.21
C ALA A 108 42.29 -1.73 -18.65
N PRO A 109 42.36 -2.02 -19.96
CA PRO A 109 43.08 -3.18 -20.47
C PRO A 109 44.52 -2.83 -20.88
N GLY A 110 45.47 -3.69 -20.52
CA GLY A 110 46.78 -3.80 -21.20
C GLY A 110 48.00 -3.16 -20.50
N ALA A 111 48.81 -4.01 -19.89
CA ALA A 111 50.28 -3.91 -19.81
C ALA A 111 50.85 -5.31 -19.51
N GLU A 112 51.98 -5.66 -20.13
CA GLU A 112 52.66 -6.96 -19.96
C GLU A 112 53.68 -6.95 -18.80
N ALA A 113 54.23 -8.14 -18.55
CA ALA A 113 55.55 -8.43 -17.93
C ALA A 113 55.64 -8.82 -16.43
N ALA A 114 55.81 -10.15 -16.25
CA ALA A 114 56.92 -10.81 -15.54
C ALA A 114 57.04 -10.85 -13.98
N ALA A 115 57.46 -12.05 -13.56
CA ALA A 115 58.37 -12.41 -12.45
C ALA A 115 57.84 -12.81 -11.05
N ASP A 116 58.10 -14.09 -10.75
CA ASP A 116 58.61 -14.70 -9.49
C ASP A 116 57.77 -14.82 -8.19
N GLU A 117 57.97 -15.97 -7.53
CA GLU A 117 57.39 -16.39 -6.24
C GLU A 117 58.33 -16.03 -5.03
N PRO A 118 58.18 -16.59 -3.81
CA PRO A 118 57.12 -16.34 -2.82
C PRO A 118 57.67 -15.95 -1.42
N ALA A 119 56.84 -15.36 -0.53
CA ALA A 119 57.17 -15.23 0.90
C ALA A 119 55.96 -15.18 1.87
N ALA A 120 55.90 -16.23 2.70
CA ALA A 120 55.41 -16.45 4.07
C ALA A 120 54.65 -15.40 4.94
N ASP A 121 53.92 -16.00 5.92
CA ASP A 121 53.56 -15.55 7.28
C ASP A 121 52.58 -14.38 7.53
N ALA A 122 51.42 -14.69 8.13
CA ALA A 122 51.23 -14.60 9.60
C ALA A 122 49.81 -15.03 10.06
N VAL A 123 49.74 -15.69 11.22
CA VAL A 123 48.52 -16.14 11.92
C VAL A 123 48.11 -15.14 13.00
N VAL A 124 46.80 -14.84 13.15
CA VAL A 124 46.17 -14.51 14.45
C VAL A 124 44.75 -15.06 14.50
N GLU A 125 44.38 -15.63 15.64
CA GLU A 125 43.12 -16.32 15.94
C GLU A 125 42.11 -15.42 16.71
N GLU A 126 40.84 -15.86 16.71
CA GLU A 126 39.86 -15.80 17.82
C GLU A 126 39.55 -14.49 18.60
N ALA A 127 38.26 -14.11 18.60
CA ALA A 127 37.51 -13.75 19.82
C ALA A 127 35.99 -13.70 19.52
N ALA A 128 35.17 -14.25 20.43
CA ALA A 128 33.71 -14.15 20.40
C ALA A 128 33.20 -13.20 21.48
N GLU A 129 32.09 -12.47 21.25
CA GLU A 129 31.28 -11.91 22.33
C GLU A 129 29.84 -11.59 21.87
N ALA A 130 28.86 -12.10 22.63
CA ALA A 130 27.47 -11.64 22.76
C ALA A 130 27.12 -11.92 24.24
N PRO A 131 26.30 -11.12 24.97
CA PRO A 131 24.92 -10.72 24.63
C PRO A 131 24.73 -9.17 24.80
N THR A 132 23.59 -8.51 25.07
CA THR A 132 22.20 -8.83 25.47
C THR A 132 21.18 -7.95 24.74
N GLY A 133 19.87 -8.08 25.05
CA GLY A 133 18.84 -7.14 24.62
C GLY A 133 17.42 -7.63 24.93
N GLU A 134 16.87 -7.25 26.09
CA GLU A 134 15.50 -7.56 26.51
C GLU A 134 14.45 -6.72 25.74
N PRO A 135 13.29 -7.27 25.36
CA PRO A 135 12.16 -6.48 24.89
C PRO A 135 11.15 -6.23 26.02
N GLU A 136 11.08 -4.99 26.54
CA GLU A 136 9.95 -4.58 27.37
C GLU A 136 8.64 -4.57 26.54
N ALA A 137 7.64 -5.31 27.03
CA ALA A 137 6.31 -5.35 26.43
C ALA A 137 5.41 -4.27 27.06
N ALA A 138 5.22 -3.15 26.36
CA ALA A 138 4.20 -2.18 26.70
C ALA A 138 2.81 -2.71 26.32
N ALA A 139 2.01 -3.08 27.32
CA ALA A 139 0.58 -3.33 27.18
C ALA A 139 -0.18 -2.15 27.79
N ASP A 140 -1.03 -1.47 27.01
CA ASP A 140 -2.05 -0.59 27.57
C ASP A 140 -3.30 -0.47 26.68
N ALA A 141 -4.46 -0.37 27.34
CA ALA A 141 -5.76 0.12 26.90
C ALA A 141 -6.25 -0.17 25.45
N SER A 142 -7.10 -1.20 25.33
CA SER A 142 -8.26 -1.15 24.42
C SER A 142 -9.56 -1.25 25.22
N ALA A 143 -10.05 -0.11 25.69
CA ALA A 143 -11.35 0.02 26.29
C ALA A 143 -12.41 0.37 25.23
N ASP A 144 -13.62 -0.16 25.47
CA ASP A 144 -14.92 0.42 25.16
C ASP A 144 -15.37 0.67 23.70
N ALA A 145 -16.40 -0.10 23.30
CA ALA A 145 -17.43 0.22 22.29
C ALA A 145 -18.45 -0.94 22.19
N PRO A 146 -19.71 -0.73 21.79
CA PRO A 146 -20.49 0.51 21.80
C PRO A 146 -21.91 0.37 22.43
N GLU A 147 -22.50 1.49 22.88
CA GLU A 147 -23.95 1.59 23.09
C GLU A 147 -24.74 1.59 21.76
N ALA A 148 -26.02 1.25 21.83
CA ALA A 148 -26.87 0.95 20.67
C ALA A 148 -27.99 1.99 20.43
N GLU A 149 -28.24 2.24 19.13
CA GLU A 149 -29.55 2.41 18.48
C GLU A 149 -30.74 3.01 19.26
N ALA A 150 -30.99 4.31 19.04
CA ALA A 150 -32.31 4.94 18.87
C ALA A 150 -32.10 6.38 18.33
N GLY A 151 -32.92 6.98 17.48
CA GLY A 151 -34.14 6.58 16.78
C GLY A 151 -34.75 7.84 16.12
N ASP A 152 -35.60 7.67 15.10
CA ASP A 152 -36.41 8.72 14.44
C ASP A 152 -35.71 9.98 13.88
N ASP A 153 -35.36 9.92 12.58
CA ASP A 153 -35.34 11.09 11.67
C ASP A 153 -36.30 10.79 10.50
N ALA A 154 -37.60 11.02 10.73
CA ALA A 154 -38.64 10.88 9.72
C ALA A 154 -38.63 12.11 8.77
N ASP A 155 -38.21 11.88 7.53
CA ASP A 155 -38.18 12.90 6.46
C ASP A 155 -39.63 13.19 5.99
N PRO A 156 -40.21 14.38 6.24
CA PRO A 156 -41.57 14.69 5.81
C PRO A 156 -41.61 14.87 4.29
N ALA A 157 -42.62 14.28 3.65
CA ALA A 157 -42.75 14.31 2.20
C ALA A 157 -42.88 15.74 1.64
N ASP A 158 -42.03 16.09 0.66
CA ASP A 158 -42.21 17.26 -0.21
C ASP A 158 -43.49 17.07 -1.07
N ASP A 159 -44.64 17.53 -0.57
CA ASP A 159 -45.82 17.86 -1.36
C ASP A 159 -46.01 19.38 -1.36
N GLU A 160 -45.70 20.05 -2.48
CA GLU A 160 -46.46 21.20 -3.01
C GLU A 160 -46.06 21.46 -4.49
N SER A 161 -47.03 21.22 -5.37
CA SER A 161 -47.32 21.85 -6.70
C SER A 161 -46.27 22.72 -7.41
#